data_AF-A0A9N8MJB1-F1
#
_entry.id   AF-A0A9N8MJB1-F1
#
_cell.length_a   1.000
_cell.length_b   1.000
_cell.length_c   1.000
_cell.angle_alpha   90.00
_cell.angle_beta   90.00
_cell.angle_gamma   90.00
#
_symmetry.space_group_name_H-M   'P 1'
#
loop_
_entity.id
_entity.type
_entity.pdbx_description
1 polymer ?
#
loop_
_entity_poly.entity_id
_entity_poly.type
_entity_poly.pdbx_seq_one_letter_code
_entity_poly.pdbx_strand_id
1 'polypeptide(L)'
;MTYFSLIFELMNLYDLFVKPYETYTYLQIFLEASGALFGILSVYFSIKKNIWVYPTGIVSTIIYVYILFNFGLLGDCMINLYYTAMSIYGWVLWSKNSKDQIHVEVSWATKKEWIFASILFIISTVAVTLLYYYKPFIDNHFSFDGANLGLQHLDWANWLDVMITSIFLVGMWLMAKQRIDNWFFWIVGDLVCIPNVNL
;
A
#
# COMPACT_ATOMS: atom_id res chain seq x y z
N MET A 1 -1.07 33.80 -5.73
CA MET A 1 0.03 33.29 -6.57
C MET A 1 1.40 33.34 -5.89
N THR A 2 1.51 33.92 -4.68
CA THR A 2 2.80 34.18 -3.99
C THR A 2 3.19 33.11 -2.96
N TYR A 3 2.23 32.32 -2.45
CA TYR A 3 2.52 31.22 -1.51
C TYR A 3 3.03 29.95 -2.20
N PHE A 4 2.57 29.69 -3.43
CA PHE A 4 2.96 28.52 -4.21
C PHE A 4 4.42 28.62 -4.72
N SER A 5 4.89 29.83 -5.00
CA SER A 5 6.29 30.10 -5.38
C SER A 5 7.25 30.00 -4.18
N LEU A 6 6.81 30.37 -2.97
CA LEU A 6 7.64 30.29 -1.75
C LEU A 6 7.87 28.84 -1.28
N ILE A 7 6.90 27.95 -1.48
CA ILE A 7 7.00 26.51 -1.12
C ILE A 7 8.06 25.82 -1.99
N PHE A 8 8.16 26.18 -3.26
CA PHE A 8 9.16 25.61 -4.18
C PHE A 8 10.57 26.16 -3.97
N GLU A 9 10.71 27.37 -3.43
CA GLU A 9 12.02 27.99 -3.14
C GLU A 9 12.68 27.48 -1.85
N LEU A 10 11.94 26.80 -0.97
CA LEU A 10 12.42 26.36 0.36
C LEU A 10 12.72 24.86 0.48
N MET A 11 12.40 24.04 -0.52
CA MET A 11 12.64 22.59 -0.48
C MET A 11 13.82 22.24 -1.40
N ASN A 12 15.01 22.21 -0.80
CA ASN A 12 16.22 21.81 -1.52
C ASN A 12 16.04 20.34 -1.97
N LEU A 13 16.28 20.03 -3.25
CA LEU A 13 16.20 18.65 -3.77
C LEU A 13 17.06 17.67 -2.94
N TYR A 14 18.11 18.20 -2.31
CA TYR A 14 18.92 17.51 -1.33
C TYR A 14 18.11 16.99 -0.12
N ASP A 15 17.29 17.84 0.50
CA ASP A 15 16.50 17.48 1.68
C ASP A 15 15.43 16.43 1.34
N LEU A 16 14.88 16.46 0.12
CA LEU A 16 13.86 15.51 -0.32
C LEU A 16 14.46 14.14 -0.68
N PHE A 17 15.55 14.12 -1.46
CA PHE A 17 16.07 12.89 -2.05
C PHE A 17 17.32 12.31 -1.40
N VAL A 18 18.14 13.11 -0.72
CA VAL A 18 19.46 12.68 -0.22
C VAL A 18 19.44 12.47 1.29
N LYS A 19 18.85 13.42 2.02
CA LYS A 19 18.82 13.43 3.49
C LYS A 19 18.21 12.18 4.14
N PRO A 20 17.13 11.57 3.60
CA PRO A 20 16.59 10.33 4.19
C PRO A 20 17.60 9.18 4.18
N TYR A 21 18.52 9.13 3.21
CA TYR A 21 19.47 8.04 3.03
C TYR A 21 20.77 8.22 3.83
N GLU A 22 21.01 9.37 4.46
CA GLU A 22 22.20 9.58 5.29
C GLU A 22 22.27 8.65 6.50
N THR A 23 21.11 8.20 6.98
CA THR A 23 20.97 7.29 8.12
C THR A 23 20.86 5.81 7.71
N TYR A 24 20.78 5.53 6.40
CA TYR A 24 20.54 4.18 5.88
C TYR A 24 21.85 3.44 5.63
N THR A 25 21.85 2.15 5.94
CA THR A 25 22.95 1.25 5.56
C THR A 25 22.88 0.90 4.07
N TYR A 26 24.03 0.60 3.45
CA TYR A 26 24.08 0.15 2.05
C TYR A 26 23.15 -1.04 1.75
N LEU A 27 22.97 -1.95 2.72
CA LEU A 27 22.08 -3.09 2.60
C LEU A 27 20.60 -2.66 2.57
N GLN A 28 20.19 -1.69 3.39
CA GLN A 28 18.82 -1.17 3.37
C GLN A 28 18.50 -0.47 2.04
N ILE A 29 19.43 0.34 1.52
CA ILE A 29 19.28 0.99 0.22
C ILE A 29 19.13 -0.05 -0.89
N PHE A 30 19.97 -1.08 -0.88
CA PHE A 30 19.90 -2.15 -1.88
C PHE A 30 18.58 -2.92 -1.80
N LEU A 31 18.10 -3.23 -0.59
CA LEU A 31 16.82 -3.87 -0.37
C LEU A 31 15.67 -3.00 -0.85
N GLU A 32 15.63 -1.72 -0.48
CA GLU A 32 14.59 -0.78 -0.92
C GLU A 32 14.54 -0.66 -2.45
N ALA A 33 15.70 -0.49 -3.10
CA ALA A 33 15.79 -0.45 -4.55
C ALA A 33 15.31 -1.75 -5.21
N SER A 34 15.66 -2.90 -4.63
CA SER A 34 15.19 -4.21 -5.11
C SER A 34 13.68 -4.36 -4.93
N GLY A 35 13.15 -3.97 -3.76
CA GLY A 35 11.73 -3.98 -3.44
C GLY A 35 10.91 -3.13 -4.41
N ALA A 36 11.38 -1.90 -4.68
CA ALA A 36 10.78 -1.00 -5.65
C ALA A 36 10.80 -1.58 -7.08
N LEU A 37 11.93 -2.17 -7.50
CA LEU A 37 12.05 -2.81 -8.81
C LEU A 37 11.07 -3.97 -8.98
N PHE A 38 10.95 -4.85 -7.98
CA PHE A 38 9.96 -5.93 -7.99
C PHE A 38 8.52 -5.41 -7.95
N GLY A 39 8.26 -4.29 -7.28
CA GLY A 39 6.97 -3.61 -7.29
C GLY A 39 6.59 -3.11 -8.68
N ILE A 40 7.52 -2.46 -9.39
CA ILE A 40 7.32 -2.01 -10.78
C ILE A 40 7.10 -3.20 -11.72
N LEU A 41 7.88 -4.28 -11.56
CA LEU A 41 7.70 -5.51 -12.33
C LEU A 41 6.31 -6.13 -12.11
N SER A 42 5.81 -6.11 -10.86
CA SER A 42 4.45 -6.56 -10.54
C SER A 42 3.40 -5.76 -11.31
N VAL A 43 3.47 -4.42 -11.27
CA VAL A 43 2.54 -3.57 -12.03
C VAL A 43 2.61 -3.86 -13.53
N TYR A 44 3.82 -4.03 -14.08
CA TYR A 44 4.00 -4.41 -15.48
C TYR A 44 3.31 -5.73 -15.83
N PHE A 45 3.48 -6.77 -15.00
CA PHE A 45 2.80 -8.06 -15.19
C PHE A 45 1.29 -7.97 -15.02
N SER A 46 0.79 -7.09 -14.14
CA SER A 46 -0.64 -6.79 -14.00
C SER A 46 -1.24 -6.30 -15.32
N ILE A 47 -0.58 -5.32 -15.98
CA ILE A 47 -1.01 -4.80 -17.29
C ILE A 47 -1.02 -5.91 -18.35
N LYS A 48 -0.02 -6.79 -18.31
CA LYS A 48 0.09 -7.94 -19.22
C LYS A 48 -0.87 -9.08 -18.88
N LYS A 49 -1.66 -8.98 -17.80
CA LYS A 49 -2.56 -10.05 -17.30
C LYS A 49 -1.81 -11.36 -17.09
N ASN A 50 -0.56 -11.24 -16.63
CA ASN A 50 0.37 -12.34 -16.48
C ASN A 50 0.43 -12.76 -14.99
N ILE A 51 0.37 -14.06 -14.73
CA ILE A 51 0.40 -14.65 -13.38
C ILE A 51 1.65 -14.26 -12.56
N TRP A 52 2.75 -13.89 -13.24
CA TRP A 52 3.99 -13.41 -12.60
C TRP A 52 3.84 -12.12 -11.79
N VAL A 53 2.68 -11.44 -11.89
CA VAL A 53 2.30 -10.32 -11.03
C VAL A 53 2.38 -10.67 -9.54
N TYR A 54 1.97 -11.88 -9.16
CA TYR A 54 1.95 -12.24 -7.75
C TYR A 54 3.32 -12.61 -7.19
N PRO A 55 4.13 -13.48 -7.82
CA PRO A 55 5.49 -13.76 -7.34
C PRO A 55 6.33 -12.49 -7.19
N THR A 56 6.28 -11.59 -8.17
CA THR A 56 7.02 -10.32 -8.10
C THR A 56 6.48 -9.39 -7.02
N GLY A 57 5.16 -9.28 -6.88
CA GLY A 57 4.52 -8.53 -5.79
C GLY A 57 4.88 -9.07 -4.41
N ILE A 58 4.86 -10.39 -4.21
CA ILE A 58 5.20 -11.05 -2.93
C ILE A 58 6.65 -10.76 -2.54
N VAL A 59 7.59 -10.85 -3.49
CA VAL A 59 9.00 -10.51 -3.22
C VAL A 59 9.13 -9.04 -2.79
N SER A 60 8.46 -8.14 -3.50
CA SER A 60 8.43 -6.70 -3.17
C SER A 60 7.90 -6.45 -1.76
N THR A 61 6.71 -6.97 -1.43
CA THR A 61 6.06 -6.70 -0.15
C THR A 61 6.80 -7.35 1.02
N ILE A 62 7.40 -8.53 0.86
CA ILE A 62 8.23 -9.15 1.90
C ILE A 62 9.47 -8.31 2.20
N ILE A 63 10.11 -7.74 1.17
CA ILE A 63 11.24 -6.84 1.36
C ILE A 63 10.80 -5.60 2.16
N TYR A 64 9.66 -4.99 1.80
CA TYR A 64 9.11 -3.85 2.54
C TYR A 64 8.70 -4.21 3.97
N VAL A 65 8.10 -5.37 4.22
CA VAL A 65 7.83 -5.88 5.57
C VAL A 65 9.11 -5.90 6.40
N TYR A 66 10.21 -6.43 5.86
CA TYR A 66 11.50 -6.47 6.57
C TYR A 66 12.05 -5.08 6.87
N ILE A 67 12.03 -4.17 5.89
CA ILE A 67 12.51 -2.79 6.05
C ILE A 67 11.68 -2.08 7.12
N LEU A 68 10.35 -2.08 6.98
CA LEU A 68 9.44 -1.37 7.89
C LEU A 68 9.50 -1.91 9.31
N PHE A 69 9.68 -3.23 9.46
CA PHE A 69 9.88 -3.85 10.77
C PHE A 69 11.15 -3.35 11.46
N ASN A 70 12.26 -3.19 10.73
CA ASN A 70 13.51 -2.64 11.28
C ASN A 70 13.38 -1.17 11.68
N PHE A 71 12.54 -0.39 10.98
CA PHE A 71 12.25 1.01 11.31
C PHE A 71 11.17 1.18 12.40
N GLY A 72 10.61 0.08 12.92
CA GLY A 72 9.55 0.11 13.93
C GLY A 72 8.18 0.55 13.41
N LEU A 73 8.02 0.68 12.09
CA LEU A 73 6.76 1.08 11.44
C LEU A 73 5.82 -0.12 11.30
N LEU A 74 5.29 -0.57 12.44
CA LEU A 74 4.48 -1.78 12.53
C LEU A 74 3.13 -1.65 11.81
N GLY A 75 2.54 -0.46 11.74
CA GLY A 75 1.29 -0.22 10.99
C GLY A 75 1.46 -0.50 9.49
N ASP A 76 2.48 0.09 8.88
CA ASP A 76 2.81 -0.11 7.46
C ASP A 76 3.27 -1.55 7.18
N CYS A 77 3.95 -2.17 8.15
CA CYS A 77 4.31 -3.58 8.10
C CYS A 77 3.06 -4.48 8.02
N MET A 78 2.03 -4.22 8.83
CA MET A 78 0.76 -4.97 8.78
C MET A 78 0.04 -4.82 7.44
N ILE A 79 0.07 -3.62 6.85
CA ILE A 79 -0.49 -3.36 5.52
C ILE A 79 0.28 -4.17 4.45
N ASN A 80 1.61 -4.18 4.48
CA ASN A 80 2.43 -4.97 3.55
C ASN A 80 2.27 -6.49 3.74
N LEU A 81 2.05 -6.95 4.97
CA LEU A 81 1.67 -8.34 5.24
C LEU A 81 0.32 -8.69 4.62
N TYR A 82 -0.67 -7.80 4.70
CA TYR A 82 -1.94 -7.97 4.00
C TYR A 82 -1.73 -8.08 2.48
N TYR A 83 -0.94 -7.18 1.87
CA TYR A 83 -0.64 -7.24 0.44
C TYR A 83 0.05 -8.56 0.05
N THR A 84 0.93 -9.08 0.90
CA THR A 84 1.56 -10.39 0.71
C THR A 84 0.52 -11.51 0.75
N ALA A 85 -0.33 -11.56 1.77
CA ALA A 85 -1.36 -12.58 1.92
C ALA A 85 -2.38 -12.56 0.78
N MET A 86 -2.82 -11.37 0.37
CA MET A 86 -3.71 -11.18 -0.77
C MET A 86 -3.04 -11.53 -2.10
N SER A 87 -1.75 -11.26 -2.25
CA SER A 87 -0.99 -11.69 -3.43
C SER A 87 -0.93 -13.21 -3.52
N ILE A 88 -0.72 -13.92 -2.40
CA ILE A 88 -0.78 -15.38 -2.36
C ILE A 88 -2.20 -15.87 -2.74
N TYR A 89 -3.24 -15.29 -2.16
CA TYR A 89 -4.63 -15.62 -2.49
C TYR A 89 -4.94 -15.43 -3.97
N GLY A 90 -4.55 -14.28 -4.53
CA GLY A 90 -4.70 -13.95 -5.94
C GLY A 90 -3.93 -14.94 -6.82
N TRP A 91 -2.71 -15.32 -6.43
CA TRP A 91 -1.92 -16.30 -7.16
C TRP A 91 -2.62 -17.66 -7.26
N VAL A 92 -3.14 -18.17 -6.14
CA VAL A 92 -3.89 -19.42 -6.12
C VAL A 92 -5.15 -19.33 -6.99
N LEU A 93 -5.87 -18.21 -6.91
CA LEU A 93 -7.10 -18.03 -7.70
C LEU A 93 -6.82 -17.92 -9.20
N TRP A 94 -5.75 -17.20 -9.58
CA TRP A 94 -5.35 -17.06 -10.97
C TRP A 94 -4.80 -18.35 -11.56
N SER A 95 -4.04 -19.12 -10.78
CA SER A 95 -3.55 -20.43 -11.19
C SER A 95 -4.70 -21.41 -11.47
N LYS A 96 -5.78 -21.38 -10.69
CA LYS A 96 -6.95 -22.25 -10.90
C LYS A 96 -7.80 -21.91 -12.13
N ASN A 97 -7.81 -20.64 -12.53
CA ASN A 97 -8.68 -20.13 -13.61
C ASN A 97 -7.96 -19.91 -14.95
N SER A 98 -6.65 -20.17 -15.04
CA SER A 98 -5.90 -19.99 -16.30
C SER A 98 -5.97 -21.26 -17.16
N LYS A 99 -6.63 -21.18 -18.32
CA LYS A 99 -6.66 -22.27 -19.31
C LYS A 99 -5.28 -22.53 -19.94
N ASP A 100 -4.48 -21.49 -20.10
CA ASP A 100 -3.14 -21.53 -20.73
C ASP A 100 -1.99 -21.36 -19.72
N GLN A 101 -2.26 -21.51 -18.41
CA GLN A 101 -1.30 -21.39 -17.29
C GLN A 101 -0.57 -20.03 -17.13
N ILE A 102 -0.70 -19.11 -18.10
CA ILE A 102 0.07 -17.85 -18.16
C ILE A 102 -0.84 -16.62 -18.30
N HIS A 103 -1.88 -16.69 -19.15
CA HIS A 103 -2.83 -15.59 -19.37
C HIS A 103 -4.17 -15.88 -18.69
N VAL A 104 -4.76 -14.83 -18.13
CA VAL A 104 -6.01 -14.91 -17.38
C VAL A 104 -7.12 -14.13 -18.09
N GLU A 105 -8.27 -14.77 -18.26
CA GLU A 105 -9.49 -14.10 -18.72
C GLU A 105 -9.99 -13.16 -17.60
N VAL A 106 -9.96 -11.85 -17.88
CA VAL A 106 -10.46 -10.81 -16.97
C VAL A 106 -11.91 -10.48 -17.32
N SER A 107 -12.70 -10.13 -16.31
CA SER A 107 -14.11 -9.77 -16.50
C SER A 107 -14.53 -8.61 -15.60
N TRP A 108 -15.64 -7.98 -15.91
CA TRP A 108 -16.18 -6.88 -15.11
C TRP A 108 -16.80 -7.37 -13.81
N ALA A 109 -16.75 -6.55 -12.76
CA ALA A 109 -17.33 -6.84 -11.47
C ALA A 109 -18.87 -6.83 -11.55
N THR A 110 -19.48 -7.85 -10.96
CA THR A 110 -20.94 -7.94 -10.83
C THR A 110 -21.46 -6.99 -9.74
N LYS A 111 -22.77 -6.68 -9.75
CA LYS A 111 -23.39 -5.86 -8.68
C LYS A 111 -23.16 -6.44 -7.28
N LYS A 112 -23.13 -7.77 -7.13
CA LYS A 112 -22.84 -8.42 -5.86
C LYS A 112 -21.41 -8.15 -5.39
N GLU A 113 -20.45 -8.20 -6.31
CA GLU A 113 -19.05 -7.91 -5.99
C GLU A 113 -18.81 -6.45 -5.66
N TRP A 114 -19.56 -5.53 -6.28
CA TRP A 114 -19.56 -4.12 -5.88
C TRP A 114 -20.09 -3.92 -4.46
N ILE A 115 -21.16 -4.62 -4.05
CA ILE A 115 -21.64 -4.60 -2.67
C ILE A 115 -20.57 -5.15 -1.71
N PHE A 116 -19.94 -6.28 -2.05
CA PHE A 116 -18.83 -6.82 -1.26
C PHE A 116 -17.65 -5.86 -1.19
N ALA A 117 -17.31 -5.17 -2.28
CA ALA A 117 -16.26 -4.16 -2.32
C ALA A 117 -16.59 -2.97 -1.40
N SER A 118 -17.84 -2.50 -1.39
CA SER A 118 -18.28 -1.44 -0.46
C SER A 118 -18.22 -1.89 1.01
N ILE A 119 -18.62 -3.12 1.31
CA ILE A 119 -18.49 -3.68 2.66
C ILE A 119 -17.02 -3.79 3.06
N LEU A 120 -16.18 -4.30 2.16
CA LEU A 120 -14.74 -4.42 2.38
C LEU A 120 -14.09 -3.05 2.56
N PHE A 121 -14.55 -2.02 1.84
CA PHE A 121 -14.10 -0.64 2.02
C PHE A 121 -14.38 -0.12 3.43
N ILE A 122 -15.60 -0.33 3.93
CA ILE A 122 -15.99 0.09 5.29
C ILE A 122 -15.16 -0.67 6.34
N ILE A 123 -15.03 -2.00 6.18
CA ILE A 123 -14.22 -2.82 7.08
C ILE A 123 -12.76 -2.36 7.07
N SER A 124 -12.20 -2.09 5.89
CA SER A 124 -10.82 -1.62 5.73
C SER A 124 -10.63 -0.25 6.38
N THR A 125 -11.58 0.67 6.18
CA THR A 125 -11.56 2.01 6.80
C THR A 125 -11.54 1.90 8.32
N VAL A 126 -12.42 1.08 8.90
CA VAL A 126 -12.44 0.83 10.34
C VAL A 126 -11.14 0.17 10.81
N ALA A 127 -10.65 -0.86 10.09
CA ALA A 127 -9.42 -1.55 10.45
C ALA A 127 -8.19 -0.63 10.44
N VAL A 128 -8.02 0.19 9.39
CA VAL A 128 -6.89 1.14 9.29
C VAL A 128 -7.05 2.26 10.32
N THR A 129 -8.27 2.76 10.56
CA THR A 129 -8.52 3.72 11.65
C THR A 129 -8.14 3.15 13.01
N LEU A 130 -8.44 1.88 13.27
CA LEU A 130 -8.03 1.21 14.51
C LEU A 130 -6.52 1.06 14.60
N LEU A 131 -5.83 0.73 13.50
CA LEU A 131 -4.36 0.69 13.47
C LEU A 131 -3.77 2.06 13.86
N TYR A 132 -4.29 3.15 13.30
CA TYR A 132 -3.87 4.50 13.65
C TYR A 132 -4.23 4.88 15.09
N TYR A 133 -5.38 4.45 15.59
CA TYR A 133 -5.80 4.68 16.97
C TYR A 133 -4.89 3.98 17.97
N TYR A 134 -4.47 2.74 17.68
CA TYR A 134 -3.56 1.96 18.52
C TYR A 134 -2.08 2.21 18.22
N LYS A 135 -1.75 3.12 17.29
CA LYS A 135 -0.36 3.46 16.94
C LYS A 135 0.50 3.78 18.18
N PRO A 136 0.07 4.61 19.16
CA PRO A 136 0.87 4.88 20.35
C PRO A 136 1.14 3.64 21.23
N PHE A 137 0.23 2.67 21.22
CA PHE A 137 0.39 1.41 21.93
C PHE A 137 1.35 0.46 21.19
N ILE A 138 1.25 0.43 19.86
CA ILE A 138 2.12 -0.35 18.98
C ILE A 138 3.56 0.19 19.04
N ASP A 139 3.72 1.51 18.97
CA ASP A 139 5.01 2.20 19.02
C ASP A 139 5.70 2.05 20.39
N ASN A 140 4.91 1.96 21.48
CA ASN A 140 5.42 1.66 22.83
C ASN A 140 5.61 0.15 23.10
N HIS A 141 5.91 -0.65 22.06
CA HIS A 141 6.15 -2.09 22.17
C HIS A 141 5.04 -2.86 22.92
N PHE A 142 3.78 -2.53 22.64
CA PHE A 142 2.61 -3.14 23.29
C PHE A 142 2.53 -2.86 24.80
N SER A 143 3.07 -1.73 25.25
CA SER A 143 2.88 -1.20 26.59
C SER A 143 1.85 -0.07 26.60
N PHE A 144 0.97 -0.08 27.61
CA PHE A 144 0.02 1.02 27.86
C PHE A 144 0.62 2.14 28.73
N ASP A 145 1.84 1.97 29.27
CA ASP A 145 2.48 2.98 30.10
C ASP A 145 2.82 4.23 29.29
N GLY A 146 2.09 5.32 29.54
CA GLY A 146 2.26 6.61 28.85
C GLY A 146 1.63 6.68 27.45
N ALA A 147 0.94 5.62 27.00
CA ALA A 147 0.24 5.61 25.72
C ALA A 147 -1.08 6.40 25.81
N ASN A 148 -1.06 7.66 25.35
CA ASN A 148 -2.27 8.46 25.19
C ASN A 148 -3.04 7.98 23.96
N LEU A 149 -3.93 7.00 24.17
CA LEU A 149 -4.86 6.53 23.15
C LEU A 149 -5.86 7.64 22.85
N GLY A 150 -5.85 8.14 21.61
CA GLY A 150 -6.74 9.22 21.22
C GLY A 150 -6.80 9.42 19.72
N LEU A 151 -7.96 9.85 19.23
CA LEU A 151 -8.14 10.28 17.85
C LEU A 151 -7.49 11.64 17.56
N GLN A 152 -6.84 12.26 18.56
CA GLN A 152 -6.17 13.55 18.42
C GLN A 152 -4.94 13.50 17.51
N HIS A 153 -4.40 12.30 17.25
CA HIS A 153 -3.28 12.11 16.32
C HIS A 153 -3.74 11.92 14.86
N LEU A 154 -5.05 11.88 14.59
CA LEU A 154 -5.59 11.81 13.24
C LEU A 154 -5.78 13.22 12.68
N ASP A 155 -4.67 13.82 12.22
CA ASP A 155 -4.73 15.00 11.38
C ASP A 155 -5.38 14.68 10.03
N TRP A 156 -5.75 15.73 9.29
CA TRP A 156 -6.32 15.62 7.95
C TRP A 156 -5.51 14.68 7.03
N ALA A 157 -4.18 14.75 7.10
CA ALA A 157 -3.29 13.89 6.31
C ALA A 157 -3.46 12.40 6.65
N ASN A 158 -3.60 12.05 7.93
CA ASN A 158 -3.78 10.67 8.36
C ASN A 158 -5.17 10.13 7.98
N TRP A 159 -6.21 10.98 8.00
CA TRP A 159 -7.52 10.61 7.49
C TRP A 159 -7.50 10.34 5.98
N LEU A 160 -6.74 11.12 5.21
CA LEU A 160 -6.54 10.84 3.80
C LEU A 160 -5.79 9.52 3.60
N ASP A 161 -4.75 9.23 4.39
CA ASP A 161 -4.02 7.97 4.29
C ASP A 161 -4.91 6.75 4.60
N VAL A 162 -5.77 6.84 5.63
CA VAL A 162 -6.77 5.80 5.95
C VAL A 162 -7.68 5.53 4.73
N MET A 163 -8.14 6.59 4.06
CA MET A 163 -9.00 6.49 2.89
C MET A 163 -8.28 5.85 1.70
N ILE A 164 -7.08 6.33 1.39
CA ILE A 164 -6.24 5.82 0.29
C ILE A 164 -5.90 4.35 0.51
N THR A 165 -5.44 3.99 1.70
CA THR A 165 -5.12 2.60 2.06
C THR A 165 -6.36 1.73 1.87
N SER A 166 -7.53 2.18 2.32
CA SER A 166 -8.79 1.43 2.15
C SER A 166 -9.18 1.24 0.68
N ILE A 167 -8.93 2.25 -0.18
CA ILE A 167 -9.12 2.14 -1.64
C ILE A 167 -8.21 1.06 -2.22
N PHE A 168 -6.92 1.05 -1.87
CA PHE A 168 -5.98 0.07 -2.38
C PHE A 168 -6.24 -1.36 -1.88
N LEU A 169 -6.67 -1.54 -0.63
CA LEU A 169 -7.07 -2.84 -0.10
C LEU A 169 -8.23 -3.44 -0.90
N VAL A 170 -9.22 -2.63 -1.27
CA VAL A 170 -10.34 -3.04 -2.14
C VAL A 170 -9.85 -3.30 -3.57
N GLY A 171 -8.99 -2.44 -4.11
CA GLY A 171 -8.38 -2.61 -5.42
C GLY A 171 -7.64 -3.94 -5.56
N MET A 172 -6.84 -4.31 -4.55
CA MET A 172 -6.16 -5.61 -4.49
C MET A 172 -7.11 -6.79 -4.47
N TRP A 173 -8.20 -6.70 -3.72
CA TRP A 173 -9.19 -7.77 -3.70
C TRP A 173 -9.86 -7.97 -5.05
N LEU A 174 -10.25 -6.88 -5.72
CA LEU A 174 -10.80 -6.94 -7.09
C LEU A 174 -9.79 -7.49 -8.09
N MET A 175 -8.51 -7.13 -7.94
CA MET A 175 -7.42 -7.66 -8.77
C MET A 175 -7.23 -9.17 -8.55
N ALA A 176 -7.22 -9.63 -7.31
CA ALA A 176 -7.20 -11.05 -6.97
C ALA A 176 -8.35 -11.80 -7.64
N LYS A 177 -9.55 -11.21 -7.68
CA LYS A 177 -10.76 -11.73 -8.34
C LYS A 177 -10.79 -11.57 -9.87
N GLN A 178 -9.69 -11.14 -10.50
CA GLN A 178 -9.58 -10.99 -11.97
C GLN A 178 -10.52 -9.92 -12.54
N ARG A 179 -10.88 -8.91 -11.72
CA ARG A 179 -11.80 -7.82 -12.11
C ARG A 179 -11.05 -6.64 -12.69
N ILE A 180 -11.48 -6.16 -13.86
CA ILE A 180 -10.87 -5.00 -14.54
C ILE A 180 -11.11 -3.70 -13.74
N ASP A 181 -12.20 -3.64 -12.98
CA ASP A 181 -12.57 -2.50 -12.13
C ASP A 181 -11.48 -2.13 -11.11
N ASN A 182 -10.55 -3.05 -10.81
CA ASN A 182 -9.39 -2.75 -9.95
C ASN A 182 -8.61 -1.52 -10.41
N TRP A 183 -8.50 -1.29 -11.73
CA TRP A 183 -7.72 -0.19 -12.31
C TRP A 183 -8.27 1.17 -11.90
N PHE A 184 -9.59 1.27 -11.71
CA PHE A 184 -10.21 2.48 -11.20
C PHE A 184 -9.71 2.80 -9.78
N PHE A 185 -9.64 1.81 -8.90
CA PHE A 185 -9.14 1.99 -7.53
C PHE A 185 -7.65 2.36 -7.50
N TRP A 186 -6.83 1.72 -8.34
CA TRP A 186 -5.40 2.05 -8.46
C TRP A 186 -5.19 3.49 -8.92
N ILE A 187 -5.83 3.89 -10.03
CA ILE A 187 -5.69 5.25 -10.58
C ILE A 187 -6.18 6.31 -9.59
N VAL A 188 -7.34 6.09 -8.96
CA VAL A 188 -7.88 7.04 -7.97
C VAL A 188 -6.96 7.14 -6.76
N GLY A 189 -6.48 6.02 -6.22
CA GLY A 189 -5.54 6.00 -5.11
C GLY A 189 -4.25 6.76 -5.45
N ASP A 190 -3.63 6.45 -6.59
CA ASP A 190 -2.40 7.08 -7.04
C ASP A 190 -2.54 8.60 -7.23
N LEU A 191 -3.67 9.06 -7.79
CA LEU A 191 -3.95 10.48 -7.96
C LEU A 191 -4.06 11.23 -6.62
N VAL A 192 -4.62 10.58 -5.59
CA VAL A 192 -4.77 11.16 -4.25
C VAL A 192 -3.47 11.06 -3.44
N CYS A 193 -2.59 10.10 -3.74
CA CYS A 193 -1.26 10.00 -3.13
C CYS A 193 -0.31 11.13 -3.54
N ILE A 194 -0.37 11.61 -4.79
CA ILE A 194 0.59 12.62 -5.30
C ILE A 194 0.63 13.90 -4.45
N PRO A 195 -0.51 14.52 -4.07
CA PRO A 195 -0.52 15.67 -3.16
C PRO A 195 0.01 15.36 -1.75
N ASN A 196 -0.14 14.11 -1.28
CA ASN A 196 0.12 13.74 0.11
C ASN A 196 1.62 13.61 0.43
N VAL A 197 2.50 13.55 -0.58
CA VAL A 197 3.96 13.53 -0.40
C VAL A 197 4.51 14.90 0.07
N ASN A 198 3.69 15.96 0.07
CA ASN A 198 4.10 17.33 0.36
C ASN A 198 3.42 17.97 1.61
N LEU A 199 2.79 17.18 2.49
CA LEU A 199 2.16 17.65 3.73
C LEU A 199 2.82 16.99 4.95
#